data_AF-A0A2D7Y502-F1
#
_entry.id   AF-A0A2D7Y502-F1
#
_cell.length_a   1.000
_cell.length_b   1.000
_cell.length_c   1.000
_cell.angle_alpha   90.00
_cell.angle_beta   90.00
_cell.angle_gamma   90.00
#
_symmetry.space_group_name_H-M   'P 1'
#
loop_
_entity.id
_entity.type
_entity.pdbx_description
1 polymer ?
#
loop_
_entity_poly.entity_id
_entity_poly.type
_entity_poly.pdbx_seq_one_letter_code
_entity_poly.pdbx_strand_id
1 'polypeptide(L)' 'MKQTWSDFISAVAIWAAGVFVLMFYHGKIGIHSEWMPQIVFGSFAVVALGSVIGSLVWRNLIRPQEANT' A
#
# COMPACT_ATOMS: atom_id res chain seq x y z
N MET A 1 -18.81 -1.14 1.95
CA MET A 1 -17.75 -2.08 2.40
C MET A 1 -16.91 -2.64 1.28
N LYS A 2 -17.49 -3.16 0.17
CA LYS A 2 -16.72 -3.44 -1.06
C LYS A 2 -15.98 -2.20 -1.59
N GLN A 3 -16.60 -1.01 -1.47
CA GLN A 3 -16.00 0.27 -1.83
C GLN A 3 -14.66 0.52 -1.10
N THR A 4 -14.64 0.51 0.23
CA THR A 4 -13.45 0.81 1.05
C THR A 4 -12.28 -0.16 0.81
N TRP A 5 -12.59 -1.45 0.63
CA TRP A 5 -11.58 -2.45 0.28
C TRP A 5 -11.07 -2.29 -1.15
N SER A 6 -11.97 -1.95 -2.09
CA SER A 6 -11.61 -1.61 -3.47
C SER A 6 -10.74 -0.35 -3.52
N ASP A 7 -11.03 0.67 -2.71
CA ASP A 7 -10.26 1.91 -2.61
C ASP A 7 -8.86 1.63 -2.06
N PHE A 8 -8.74 0.78 -1.04
CA PHE A 8 -7.46 0.34 -0.50
C PHE A 8 -6.62 -0.42 -1.53
N ILE A 9 -7.21 -1.40 -2.24
CA ILE A 9 -6.51 -2.13 -3.29
C ILE A 9 -6.09 -1.18 -4.43
N SER A 10 -6.96 -0.25 -4.81
CA SER A 10 -6.66 0.73 -5.85
C SER A 10 -5.51 1.65 -5.44
N ALA A 11 -5.48 2.11 -4.18
CA ALA A 11 -4.38 2.90 -3.63
C ALA A 11 -3.06 2.12 -3.61
N VAL A 12 -3.08 0.86 -3.19
CA VAL A 12 -1.89 -0.02 -3.20
C VAL A 12 -1.41 -0.26 -4.64
N ALA A 13 -2.31 -0.45 -5.59
CA ALA A 13 -1.97 -0.63 -7.00
C ALA A 13 -1.31 0.63 -7.60
N ILE A 14 -1.86 1.82 -7.31
CA ILE A 14 -1.27 3.10 -7.74
C ILE A 14 0.10 3.29 -7.10
N TRP A 15 0.25 2.97 -5.81
CA TRP A 15 1.53 3.04 -5.11
C TRP A 15 2.58 2.12 -5.75
N ALA A 16 2.22 0.86 -6.00
CA ALA A 16 3.10 -0.11 -6.64
C ALA A 16 3.52 0.35 -8.06
N ALA A 17 2.59 0.89 -8.84
CA ALA A 17 2.90 1.47 -10.14
C ALA A 17 3.86 2.66 -10.03
N GLY A 18 3.68 3.54 -9.04
CA GLY A 18 4.57 4.66 -8.78
C GLY A 18 5.99 4.22 -8.43
N VAL A 19 6.14 3.22 -7.56
CA VAL A 19 7.44 2.61 -7.21
C VAL A 19 8.10 1.97 -8.44
N PHE A 20 7.31 1.31 -9.30
CA PHE A 20 7.81 0.72 -10.53
C PHE A 20 8.32 1.79 -11.50
N VAL A 21 7.55 2.86 -11.74
CA VAL A 21 7.99 3.99 -12.57
C VAL A 21 9.26 4.61 -12.00
N LEU A 22 9.32 4.82 -10.67
CA LEU A 22 10.50 5.35 -10.01
C LEU A 22 11.72 4.44 -10.23
N MET A 23 11.56 3.12 -10.13
CA MET A 23 12.62 2.15 -10.38
C MET A 23 13.15 2.24 -11.82
N PHE A 24 12.30 2.46 -12.82
CA PHE A 24 12.75 2.60 -14.21
C PHE A 24 13.37 3.97 -14.51
N TYR A 25 12.85 5.03 -13.89
CA TYR A 25 13.27 6.40 -14.17
C TYR A 25 14.29 6.96 -13.19
N HIS A 26 14.71 6.20 -12.18
CA HIS A 26 15.59 6.68 -11.12
C HIS A 26 16.86 7.38 -11.61
N GLY A 27 17.47 6.84 -12.67
CA GLY A 27 18.67 7.43 -13.30
C GLY A 27 18.43 8.79 -13.96
N LYS A 28 17.19 9.09 -14.38
CA LYS A 28 16.83 10.41 -14.96
C LYS A 28 16.53 11.48 -13.92
N ILE A 29 16.11 11.07 -12.73
CA ILE A 29 15.75 11.97 -11.61
C ILE A 29 16.89 12.12 -10.59
N GLY A 30 18.07 11.58 -10.89
CA GLY A 30 19.27 11.73 -10.06
C GLY A 30 19.24 10.92 -8.76
N ILE A 31 18.33 9.95 -8.63
CA ILE A 31 18.34 9.04 -7.48
C ILE A 31 19.46 8.03 -7.71
N HIS A 32 20.39 7.94 -6.76
CA HIS A 32 21.47 6.96 -6.78
C HIS A 32 20.89 5.55 -6.74
N SER A 33 21.42 4.66 -7.59
CA SER A 33 20.89 3.28 -7.73
C SER A 33 20.95 2.46 -6.44
N GLU A 34 21.83 2.85 -5.50
CA GLU A 34 21.93 2.23 -4.17
C GLU A 34 20.69 2.46 -3.30
N TRP A 35 19.90 3.50 -3.58
CA TRP A 35 18.67 3.84 -2.84
C TRP A 35 17.44 3.07 -3.34
N MET A 36 17.52 2.50 -4.54
CA MET A 36 16.41 1.81 -5.18
C MET A 36 15.95 0.57 -4.40
N PRO A 37 16.88 -0.27 -3.90
CA PRO A 37 16.51 -1.38 -3.03
C PRO A 37 15.77 -0.90 -1.77
N GLN A 38 16.23 0.13 -1.04
CA GLN A 38 15.52 0.60 0.16
C GLN A 38 14.14 1.15 -0.18
N ILE A 39 13.98 1.85 -1.31
CA ILE A 39 12.67 2.38 -1.71
C ILE A 39 11.70 1.25 -2.07
N VAL A 40 12.17 0.23 -2.80
CA VAL A 40 11.36 -0.94 -3.17
C VAL A 40 11.01 -1.76 -1.92
N PHE A 41 12.00 -2.16 -1.12
CA PHE A 41 11.77 -2.94 0.10
C PHE A 41 10.99 -2.16 1.16
N GLY A 42 11.24 -0.87 1.31
CA GLY A 42 10.48 0.02 2.18
C GLY A 42 9.03 0.13 1.76
N SER A 43 8.75 0.17 0.45
CA SER A 43 7.38 0.17 -0.07
C SER A 43 6.63 -1.13 0.25
N PHE A 44 7.30 -2.29 0.19
CA PHE A 44 6.71 -3.55 0.64
C PHE A 44 6.36 -3.53 2.13
N ALA A 45 7.21 -2.92 2.97
CA ALA A 45 6.93 -2.78 4.40
C ALA A 45 5.69 -1.90 4.66
N VAL A 46 5.53 -0.80 3.92
CA VAL A 46 4.36 0.09 4.01
C VAL A 46 3.08 -0.66 3.62
N VAL A 47 3.10 -1.40 2.52
CA VAL A 47 1.93 -2.20 2.08
C VAL A 47 1.62 -3.31 3.08
N ALA A 48 2.63 -3.99 3.61
CA ALA A 48 2.45 -5.04 4.61
C ALA A 48 1.78 -4.49 5.88
N LEU A 49 2.28 -3.39 6.44
CA LEU A 49 1.68 -2.73 7.60
C LEU A 49 0.27 -2.21 7.29
N GLY A 50 0.07 -1.57 6.14
CA GLY A 50 -1.23 -1.08 5.70
C GLY A 50 -2.28 -2.19 5.59
N SER A 51 -1.89 -3.36 5.06
CA SER A 51 -2.78 -4.52 4.94
C SER A 51 -3.18 -5.09 6.31
N VAL A 52 -2.24 -5.17 7.26
CA VAL A 52 -2.51 -5.63 8.64
C VAL A 52 -3.44 -4.66 9.35
N ILE A 53 -3.16 -3.36 9.28
CA ILE A 53 -4.00 -2.32 9.90
C ILE A 53 -5.40 -2.34 9.28
N GLY A 54 -5.51 -2.37 7.94
CA GLY A 54 -6.79 -2.47 7.24
C GLY A 54 -7.60 -3.70 7.66
N SER A 55 -6.93 -4.85 7.82
CA SER A 55 -7.56 -6.07 8.29
C SER A 55 -7.99 -6.00 9.77
N LEU A 56 -7.23 -5.33 10.63
CA LEU A 56 -7.57 -5.15 12.05
C LEU A 56 -8.73 -4.16 12.23
N VAL A 57 -8.73 -3.06 11.49
CA VAL A 57 -9.83 -2.07 11.45
C VAL A 57 -11.13 -2.76 11.01
N TRP A 58 -11.05 -3.57 9.95
CA TRP A 58 -12.19 -4.37 9.49
C TRP A 58 -12.74 -5.29 10.59
N ARG A 59 -11.86 -6.05 11.24
CA ARG A 59 -12.24 -7.02 12.28
C ARG A 59 -12.82 -6.38 13.54
N ASN A 60 -12.26 -5.25 13.99
CA ASN A 60 -12.60 -4.68 15.28
C ASN A 60 -13.66 -3.57 15.23
N LEU A 61 -13.76 -2.82 14.12
CA LEU A 61 -14.66 -1.67 14.03
C LEU A 61 -15.86 -1.90 13.11
N ILE A 62 -15.69 -2.71 12.05
CA ILE A 62 -16.72 -2.83 11.00
C ILE A 62 -17.57 -4.09 11.19
N ARG A 63 -16.95 -5.25 11.43
CA ARG A 63 -17.69 -6.50 11.69
C ARG A 63 -18.69 -6.44 12.86
N PRO A 64 -18.40 -5.80 14.01
CA PRO A 64 -19.36 -5.73 15.11
C PRO A 64 -20.53 -4.76 14.85
N GLN A 65 -20.42 -3.84 13.88
CA GLN A 65 -21.52 -2.96 13.48
C GLN A 65 -22.54 -3.70 12.61
N GLU A 66 -22.10 -4.56 11.68
CA GLU A 66 -23.01 -5.40 10.88
C GLU A 66 -23.79 -6.42 11.71
N ALA A 67 -23.27 -6.83 12.87
CA ALA A 67 -23.91 -7.82 13.73
C ALA A 67 -25.00 -7.24 14.66
N ASN A 68 -25.09 -5.91 14.79
CA ASN A 68 -26.02 -5.21 15.68
C ASN A 68 -27.16 -4.47 14.95
N THR A 69 -27.26 -4.64 13.63
CA THR A 69 -28.36 -4.18 12.78
C THR A 69 -29.09 -5.36 12.18
#